data_AF-A0A2E0VJ32-F1
#
_entry.id   AF-A0A2E0VJ32-F1
#
_cell.length_a   1.000
_cell.length_b   1.000
_cell.length_c   1.000
_cell.angle_alpha   90.00
_cell.angle_beta   90.00
_cell.angle_gamma   90.00
#
_symmetry.space_group_name_H-M   'P 1'
#
loop_
_entity.id
_entity.type
_entity.pdbx_description
1 polymer ?
#
loop_
_entity_poly.entity_id
_entity_poly.type
_entity_poly.pdbx_seq_one_letter_code
_entity_poly.pdbx_strand_id
1 'polypeptide(L)'
;MQAVDIDVDDVLDAYITAALWSTTDDNDEPLDENYAASDLAPETLERMRADVVSFVEKHASEIAAWEGDDAAKQAGHDLWFTRCGHGVGFWESEWGRPGEILDSYAKSIGEVWLYVGNDEKIYIA
;
A
#
# COMPACT_ATOMS: atom_id res chain seq x y z
N MET A 1 -13.26 18.73 -16.81
CA MET A 1 -12.31 17.80 -16.19
C MET A 1 -13.15 16.61 -15.76
N GLN A 2 -13.05 15.48 -16.46
CA GLN A 2 -13.67 14.24 -15.93
C GLN A 2 -12.97 13.95 -14.61
N ALA A 3 -13.74 13.62 -13.57
CA ALA A 3 -13.16 13.03 -12.38
C ALA A 3 -12.48 11.73 -12.83
N VAL A 4 -11.18 11.61 -12.57
CA VAL A 4 -10.52 10.32 -12.75
C VAL A 4 -10.96 9.45 -11.57
N ASP A 5 -11.57 8.32 -11.89
CA ASP A 5 -12.05 7.36 -10.90
C ASP A 5 -10.93 6.34 -10.70
N ILE A 6 -10.25 6.43 -9.56
CA ILE A 6 -9.26 5.44 -9.12
C ILE A 6 -10.01 4.49 -8.20
N ASP A 7 -10.06 3.21 -8.55
CA ASP A 7 -10.73 2.21 -7.72
C ASP A 7 -9.94 1.99 -6.43
N VAL A 8 -10.58 2.31 -5.30
CA VAL A 8 -10.00 2.13 -3.96
C VAL A 8 -9.68 0.68 -3.68
N ASP A 9 -10.49 -0.26 -4.19
CA ASP A 9 -10.31 -1.68 -3.92
C ASP A 9 -9.07 -2.21 -4.66
N ASP A 10 -8.82 -1.77 -5.90
CA ASP A 10 -7.61 -2.12 -6.64
C ASP A 10 -6.33 -1.59 -5.95
N VAL A 11 -6.37 -0.35 -5.43
CA VAL A 11 -5.26 0.22 -4.66
C VAL A 11 -5.05 -0.55 -3.35
N LEU A 12 -6.13 -0.93 -2.66
CA LEU A 12 -6.06 -1.65 -1.39
C LEU A 12 -5.50 -3.07 -1.58
N ASP A 13 -5.93 -3.79 -2.60
CA ASP A 13 -5.47 -5.15 -2.89
C ASP A 13 -3.98 -5.17 -3.21
N ALA A 14 -3.50 -4.19 -3.99
CA ALA A 14 -2.08 -4.03 -4.27
C ALA A 14 -1.30 -3.63 -3.01
N TYR A 15 -1.82 -2.70 -2.21
CA TYR A 15 -1.19 -2.31 -0.94
C TYR A 15 -1.03 -3.51 0.01
N ILE A 16 -2.05 -4.35 0.15
CA ILE A 16 -1.99 -5.57 0.98
C ILE A 16 -1.00 -6.58 0.38
N THR A 17 -1.02 -6.77 -0.94
CA THR A 17 -0.09 -7.68 -1.63
C THR A 17 1.37 -7.29 -1.37
N ALA A 18 1.71 -6.00 -1.53
CA ALA A 18 3.05 -5.50 -1.21
C ALA A 18 3.40 -5.70 0.27
N ALA A 19 2.43 -5.47 1.18
CA ALA A 19 2.64 -5.63 2.61
C ALA A 19 2.96 -7.06 3.02
N LEU A 20 2.22 -8.03 2.50
CA LEU A 20 2.44 -9.45 2.78
C LEU A 20 3.73 -9.97 2.12
N TRP A 21 3.99 -9.59 0.88
CA TRP A 21 5.19 -10.03 0.16
C TRP A 21 6.50 -9.51 0.76
N SER A 22 6.49 -8.30 1.32
CA SER A 22 7.71 -7.66 1.83
C SER A 22 7.94 -7.79 3.33
N THR A 23 6.95 -8.28 4.08
CA THR A 23 7.10 -8.55 5.52
C THR A 23 7.35 -10.03 5.73
N THR A 24 8.25 -10.38 6.65
CA THR A 24 8.56 -11.77 6.99
C THR A 24 7.94 -12.20 8.32
N ASP A 25 7.68 -13.49 8.47
CA ASP A 25 7.30 -14.10 9.74
C ASP A 25 8.53 -14.44 10.63
N ASP A 26 8.29 -15.15 11.74
CA ASP A 26 9.34 -15.55 12.70
C ASP A 26 10.36 -16.57 12.12
N ASN A 27 10.09 -17.15 10.94
CA ASN A 27 10.98 -18.06 10.22
C ASN A 27 11.76 -17.36 9.09
N ASP A 28 11.68 -16.03 9.00
CA ASP A 28 12.22 -15.22 7.90
C ASP A 28 11.58 -15.54 6.52
N GLU A 29 10.38 -16.13 6.51
CA GLU A 29 9.61 -16.38 5.27
C GLU A 29 8.66 -15.21 4.99
N PRO A 30 8.52 -14.73 3.74
CA PRO A 30 7.51 -13.74 3.39
C PRO A 30 6.11 -14.16 3.85
N LEU A 31 5.31 -13.23 4.37
CA LEU A 31 3.98 -13.56 4.89
C LEU A 31 3.06 -14.13 3.79
N ASP A 32 3.24 -13.75 2.52
CA ASP A 32 2.45 -14.27 1.41
C ASP A 32 2.76 -15.73 1.03
N GLU A 33 3.78 -16.37 1.63
CA GLU A 33 4.01 -17.81 1.47
C GLU A 33 3.02 -18.66 2.29
N ASN A 34 2.66 -18.20 3.49
CA ASN A 34 1.88 -18.95 4.47
C ASN A 34 0.53 -18.30 4.84
N TYR A 35 0.34 -17.03 4.51
CA TYR A 35 -0.84 -16.23 4.85
C TYR A 35 -1.41 -15.50 3.64
N ALA A 36 -2.67 -15.11 3.72
CA ALA A 36 -3.34 -14.32 2.71
C ALA A 36 -4.05 -13.10 3.31
N ALA A 37 -4.62 -12.25 2.45
CA ALA A 37 -5.42 -11.10 2.90
C ALA A 37 -6.58 -11.50 3.85
N SER A 38 -7.11 -12.72 3.73
CA SER A 38 -8.13 -13.28 4.64
C SER A 38 -7.64 -13.54 6.07
N ASP A 39 -6.33 -13.52 6.28
CA ASP A 39 -5.68 -13.71 7.57
C ASP A 39 -5.40 -12.39 8.28
N LEU A 40 -5.67 -11.24 7.65
CA LEU A 40 -5.70 -9.96 8.35
C LEU A 40 -6.79 -9.96 9.42
N ALA A 41 -6.43 -9.47 10.61
CA ALA A 41 -7.42 -9.15 11.63
C ALA A 41 -8.39 -8.09 11.08
N PRO A 42 -9.70 -8.13 11.42
CA PRO A 42 -10.67 -7.17 10.90
C PRO A 42 -10.24 -5.70 11.10
N GLU A 43 -9.70 -5.36 12.27
CA GLU A 43 -9.19 -4.03 12.59
C GLU A 43 -7.98 -3.62 11.73
N THR A 44 -7.17 -4.58 11.32
CA THR A 44 -6.03 -4.35 10.42
C THR A 44 -6.53 -3.98 9.04
N LEU A 45 -7.47 -4.76 8.49
CA LEU A 45 -8.07 -4.47 7.19
C LEU A 45 -8.81 -3.13 7.19
N GLU A 46 -9.54 -2.82 8.26
CA GLU A 46 -10.21 -1.52 8.43
C GLU A 46 -9.21 -0.36 8.45
N ARG A 47 -8.10 -0.48 9.18
CA ARG A 47 -7.04 0.55 9.23
C ARG A 47 -6.38 0.73 7.87
N MET A 48 -5.99 -0.36 7.20
CA MET A 48 -5.38 -0.31 5.86
C MET A 48 -6.32 0.33 4.84
N ARG A 49 -7.60 -0.06 4.84
CA ARG A 49 -8.62 0.55 3.98
C ARG A 49 -8.78 2.04 4.26
N ALA A 50 -8.80 2.46 5.53
CA ALA A 50 -8.91 3.88 5.87
C ALA A 50 -7.72 4.71 5.36
N ASP A 51 -6.49 4.18 5.47
CA ASP A 51 -5.29 4.82 4.93
C ASP A 51 -5.36 4.93 3.40
N VAL A 52 -5.77 3.87 2.71
CA VAL A 52 -5.90 3.83 1.24
C VAL A 52 -7.02 4.76 0.74
N VAL A 53 -8.19 4.75 1.39
CA VAL A 53 -9.29 5.68 1.05
C VAL A 53 -8.82 7.13 1.16
N SER A 54 -8.20 7.49 2.28
CA SER A 54 -7.66 8.84 2.53
C SER A 54 -6.60 9.24 1.49
N PHE A 55 -5.77 8.28 1.06
CA PHE A 55 -4.78 8.47 0.00
C PHE A 55 -5.44 8.74 -1.36
N VAL A 56 -6.35 7.87 -1.80
CA VAL A 56 -7.05 8.00 -3.09
C VAL A 56 -7.89 9.27 -3.14
N GLU A 57 -8.64 9.60 -2.08
CA GLU A 57 -9.47 10.81 -2.03
C GLU A 57 -8.65 12.10 -2.19
N LYS A 58 -7.43 12.14 -1.66
CA LYS A 58 -6.56 13.32 -1.71
C LYS A 58 -5.73 13.39 -2.98
N HIS A 59 -5.42 12.25 -3.59
CA HIS A 59 -4.38 12.14 -4.61
C HIS A 59 -4.81 11.42 -5.90
N ALA A 60 -6.10 11.21 -6.12
CA ALA A 60 -6.59 10.54 -7.33
C ALA A 60 -6.06 11.17 -8.64
N SER A 61 -5.87 12.49 -8.69
CA SER A 61 -5.33 13.17 -9.88
C SER A 61 -3.84 12.90 -10.08
N GLU A 62 -3.06 12.84 -9.01
CA GLU A 62 -1.64 12.48 -9.03
C GLU A 62 -1.44 11.00 -9.36
N ILE A 63 -2.27 10.11 -8.81
CA ILE A 63 -2.26 8.68 -9.11
C ILE A 63 -2.56 8.45 -10.60
N ALA A 64 -3.59 9.13 -11.11
CA ALA A 64 -4.00 9.04 -12.52
C ALA A 64 -2.93 9.49 -13.53
N ALA A 65 -1.90 10.20 -13.08
CA ALA A 65 -0.83 10.69 -13.93
C ALA A 65 0.30 9.66 -14.16
N TRP A 66 0.19 8.46 -13.58
CA TRP A 66 1.08 7.33 -13.86
C TRP A 66 1.14 7.04 -15.37
N GLU A 67 2.36 6.97 -15.92
CA GLU A 67 2.59 6.72 -17.35
C GLU A 67 2.82 5.23 -17.69
N GLY A 68 2.80 4.35 -16.69
CA GLY A 68 2.92 2.90 -16.87
C GLY A 68 1.57 2.19 -16.97
N ASP A 69 1.62 0.85 -16.83
CA ASP A 69 0.41 0.03 -16.77
C ASP A 69 -0.19 0.08 -15.36
N ASP A 70 -1.52 0.17 -15.27
CA ASP A 70 -2.31 0.04 -14.04
C ASP A 70 -1.88 0.98 -12.88
N ALA A 71 -2.34 2.22 -12.97
CA ALA A 71 -2.05 3.27 -11.99
C ALA A 71 -2.49 2.93 -10.56
N ALA A 72 -3.65 2.26 -10.41
CA ALA A 72 -4.20 1.92 -9.10
C ALA A 72 -3.33 0.89 -8.40
N LYS A 73 -2.98 -0.17 -9.13
CA LYS A 73 -2.09 -1.21 -8.62
C LYS A 73 -0.72 -0.67 -8.24
N GLN A 74 -0.10 0.13 -9.11
CA GLN A 74 1.21 0.71 -8.80
C GLN A 74 1.14 1.62 -7.57
N ALA A 75 0.12 2.46 -7.46
CA ALA A 75 -0.05 3.34 -6.32
C ALA A 75 -0.19 2.60 -4.99
N GLY A 76 -0.86 1.44 -4.99
CA GLY A 76 -0.99 0.59 -3.80
C GLY A 76 0.36 0.03 -3.34
N HIS A 77 1.12 -0.55 -4.27
CA HIS A 77 2.47 -1.05 -3.97
C HIS A 77 3.38 0.04 -3.42
N ASP A 78 3.45 1.18 -4.11
CA ASP A 78 4.38 2.25 -3.78
C ASP A 78 4.00 2.97 -2.50
N LEU A 79 2.71 3.01 -2.15
CA LEU A 79 2.27 3.51 -0.86
C LEU A 79 2.85 2.68 0.29
N TRP A 80 2.82 1.35 0.20
CA TRP A 80 3.42 0.47 1.21
C TRP A 80 4.94 0.61 1.24
N PHE A 81 5.61 0.47 0.10
CA PHE A 81 7.08 0.50 0.06
C PHE A 81 7.66 1.82 0.52
N THR A 82 7.02 2.93 0.15
CA THR A 82 7.47 4.27 0.54
C THR A 82 7.24 4.52 2.03
N ARG A 83 6.06 4.18 2.56
CA ARG A 83 5.77 4.41 3.98
C ARG A 83 6.64 3.55 4.91
N CYS A 84 7.02 2.34 4.47
CA CYS A 84 7.83 1.38 5.22
C CYS A 84 9.32 1.36 4.81
N GLY A 85 9.78 2.34 4.02
CA GLY A 85 11.21 2.55 3.78
C GLY A 85 11.95 1.45 3.02
N HIS A 86 11.31 0.73 2.09
CA HIS A 86 11.90 -0.41 1.36
C HIS A 86 12.94 -0.03 0.28
N GLY A 87 13.27 1.26 0.13
CA GLY A 87 14.22 1.74 -0.88
C GLY A 87 13.70 1.73 -2.32
N VAL A 88 12.40 1.46 -2.51
CA VAL A 88 11.62 1.55 -3.75
C VAL A 88 10.27 2.23 -3.44
N GLY A 89 9.54 2.69 -4.45
CA GLY A 89 8.24 3.35 -4.26
C GLY A 89 7.97 4.45 -5.28
N PHE A 90 7.39 5.58 -4.86
CA PHE A 90 7.00 6.71 -5.75
C PHE A 90 8.16 7.45 -6.47
N TRP A 91 9.35 6.90 -6.43
CA TRP A 91 10.59 7.41 -7.01
C TRP A 91 10.79 6.87 -8.43
N GLU A 92 9.91 5.96 -8.89
CA GLU A 92 9.89 5.44 -10.26
C GLU A 92 9.68 6.54 -11.30
N SER A 93 10.27 6.36 -12.48
CA SER A 93 10.30 7.40 -13.52
C SER A 93 8.91 7.72 -14.09
N GLU A 94 8.04 6.73 -14.12
CA GLU A 94 6.68 6.73 -14.65
C GLU A 94 5.71 7.53 -13.78
N TRP A 95 6.10 7.88 -12.54
CA TRP A 95 5.35 8.84 -11.72
C TRP A 95 5.61 10.29 -12.10
N GLY A 96 6.76 10.58 -12.73
CA GLY A 96 7.20 11.95 -12.99
C GLY A 96 7.13 12.84 -11.74
N ARG A 97 6.62 14.07 -11.91
CA ARG A 97 6.48 15.04 -10.81
C ARG A 97 5.43 14.65 -9.75
N PRO A 98 4.27 14.05 -10.10
CA PRO A 98 3.33 13.50 -9.12
C PRO A 98 3.98 12.60 -8.05
N GLY A 99 5.01 11.85 -8.41
CA GLY A 99 5.74 10.97 -7.49
C GLY A 99 6.25 11.68 -6.24
N GLU A 100 6.74 12.91 -6.34
CA GLU A 100 7.23 13.69 -5.18
C GLU A 100 6.11 14.02 -4.17
N ILE A 101 4.89 14.25 -4.66
CA ILE A 101 3.71 14.54 -3.83
C ILE A 101 3.26 13.27 -3.13
N LEU A 102 3.16 12.17 -3.87
CA LEU A 102 2.73 10.86 -3.36
C LEU A 102 3.75 10.31 -2.34
N ASP A 103 5.05 10.45 -2.63
CA ASP A 103 6.15 10.11 -1.72
C ASP A 103 6.07 10.88 -0.40
N SER A 104 5.88 12.20 -0.49
CA SER A 104 5.75 13.06 0.68
C SER A 104 4.54 12.67 1.53
N TYR A 105 3.41 12.34 0.90
CA TYR A 105 2.22 11.88 1.61
C TYR A 105 2.45 10.54 2.30
N ALA A 106 2.99 9.54 1.60
CA ALA A 106 3.25 8.21 2.13
C ALA A 106 4.17 8.24 3.35
N LYS A 107 5.21 9.09 3.32
CA LYS A 107 6.07 9.32 4.49
C LYS A 107 5.35 10.03 5.63
N SER A 108 4.41 10.93 5.34
CA SER A 108 3.67 11.70 6.35
C SER A 108 2.69 10.87 7.17
N ILE A 109 2.13 9.79 6.60
CA ILE A 109 1.23 8.87 7.32
C ILE A 109 1.98 7.86 8.19
N GLY A 110 3.31 7.84 8.09
CA GLY A 110 4.19 7.06 8.96
C GLY A 110 4.30 5.59 8.60
N GLU A 111 5.39 5.02 9.07
CA GLU A 111 5.70 3.60 8.99
C GLU A 111 4.78 2.79 9.89
N VAL A 112 4.51 1.56 9.45
CA VAL A 112 3.70 0.56 10.14
C VAL A 112 4.31 -0.80 9.91
N TRP A 113 4.03 -1.73 10.82
CA TRP A 113 4.63 -3.07 10.76
C TRP A 113 3.56 -4.13 10.85
N LEU A 114 3.71 -5.21 10.08
CA LEU A 114 2.86 -6.40 10.24
C LEU A 114 3.52 -7.43 11.15
N TYR A 115 2.70 -8.12 11.92
CA TYR A 115 3.12 -9.26 12.72
C TYR A 115 1.97 -10.26 12.86
N VAL A 116 2.31 -11.53 13.07
CA VAL A 116 1.33 -12.60 13.30
C VAL A 116 1.03 -12.68 14.80
N GLY A 117 -0.25 -12.62 15.16
CA GLY A 117 -0.75 -12.77 16.51
C GLY A 117 -0.89 -14.24 16.93
N ASN A 118 -1.13 -14.46 18.22
CA ASN A 118 -1.30 -15.81 18.79
C ASN A 118 -2.55 -16.55 18.28
N ASP A 119 -3.47 -15.84 17.61
CA ASP A 119 -4.69 -16.35 16.99
C ASP A 119 -4.53 -16.59 15.48
N GLU A 120 -3.30 -16.61 14.99
CA GLU A 120 -2.93 -16.80 13.58
C GLU A 120 -3.47 -15.68 12.67
N LYS A 121 -3.79 -14.51 13.24
CA LYS A 121 -4.17 -13.30 12.48
C LYS A 121 -3.05 -12.30 12.35
N ILE A 122 -3.07 -11.55 11.26
CA ILE A 122 -2.08 -10.52 10.95
C ILE A 122 -2.56 -9.17 11.49
N TYR A 123 -1.72 -8.57 12.31
CA TYR A 123 -1.93 -7.29 12.97
C TYR A 123 -1.00 -6.22 12.42
N ILE A 124 -1.45 -4.97 12.52
CA ILE A 124 -0.66 -3.79 12.17
C ILE A 124 -0.33 -2.98 13.42
N ALA A 125 0.96 -2.75 13.68
CA ALA A 125 1.47 -1.87 14.73
C ALA A 125 1.70 -0.46 14.16
#